data_AF-A0A431J9M2-F1
#
_entry.id   AF-A0A431J9M2-F1
#
_cell.length_a   1.000
_cell.length_b   1.000
_cell.length_c   1.000
_cell.angle_alpha   90.00
_cell.angle_beta   90.00
_cell.angle_gamma   90.00
#
_symmetry.space_group_name_H-M   'P 1'
#
loop_
_entity.id
_entity.type
_entity.pdbx_description
1 polymer ?
#
loop_
_entity_poly.entity_id
_entity_poly.type
_entity_poly.pdbx_seq_one_letter_code
_entity_poly.pdbx_strand_id
1 'polypeptide(L)'
;MTKMLIQRLHAWCAGLANSACLAIALTVAACALLPTPAVAQTNTAAILTDTVSALPACIKWKPTGVCFWIKCRFIKCSVVSSFRIQHYVPDAIVSTYHDPVNHPWGDVGRVVATASSSLGSAFLATPLDSAGSSTKSAEIYNSRDADVIGNPVGLLANVLAGQSFSFPNSVRYPSVNELSNYPGTVSSILSSWSSVPSQFAQSVQSAKLVADLPNLAGKVNQVATIANRMRSVSNLGANLGQIGRLPNMNIAQLGNFVNAIGASGFTSSAIFCPGSASVFGLYFQSEIDSYFWRGLIPTEMLYPASWVPGMAETSDGFPQTWGGIYPRNNDLHQVQGVKASAVLANRVLSIVSQSSQPHIYTKLEGDYSGFRMFETGGSPVWQRLYPNAEPRCGTFGANDSLWLTSWGDGNTSSGEGYVWNVWRRYECCQKAGQIFLSSVHW
;
A
#
# COMPACT_ATOMS: atom_id res chain seq x y z
N MET A 1 -46.36 51.28 -33.66
CA MET A 1 -46.19 50.88 -32.24
C MET A 1 -45.67 49.45 -32.05
N THR A 2 -45.77 48.54 -33.03
CA THR A 2 -45.44 47.11 -32.89
C THR A 2 -43.95 46.75 -32.99
N LYS A 3 -43.13 47.53 -33.72
CA LYS A 3 -41.67 47.28 -33.83
C LYS A 3 -40.87 47.61 -32.55
N MET A 4 -41.36 48.55 -31.74
CA MET A 4 -40.66 49.01 -30.53
C MET A 4 -40.88 48.05 -29.33
N LEU A 5 -41.99 47.29 -29.31
CA LEU A 5 -42.25 46.28 -28.28
C LEU A 5 -41.38 45.03 -28.47
N ILE A 6 -41.17 44.59 -29.72
CA ILE A 6 -40.40 43.37 -30.03
C ILE A 6 -38.90 43.54 -29.74
N GLN A 7 -38.35 44.74 -29.96
CA GLN A 7 -36.95 45.03 -29.59
C GLN A 7 -36.75 45.11 -28.07
N ARG A 8 -37.74 45.60 -27.32
CA ARG A 8 -37.67 45.62 -25.85
C ARG A 8 -37.79 44.24 -25.22
N LEU A 9 -38.60 43.34 -25.82
CA LEU A 9 -38.72 41.93 -25.39
C LEU A 9 -37.44 41.12 -25.66
N HIS A 10 -36.76 41.33 -26.79
CA HIS A 10 -35.48 40.67 -27.07
C HIS A 10 -34.36 41.11 -26.12
N ALA A 11 -34.30 42.41 -25.77
CA ALA A 11 -33.33 42.92 -24.81
C ALA A 11 -33.58 42.40 -23.38
N TRP A 12 -34.85 42.21 -22.99
CA TRP A 12 -35.24 41.63 -21.70
C TRP A 12 -34.92 40.13 -21.60
N CYS A 13 -35.18 39.34 -22.64
CA CYS A 13 -34.81 37.91 -22.66
C CYS A 13 -33.29 37.69 -22.63
N ALA A 14 -32.50 38.54 -23.32
CA ALA A 14 -31.05 38.46 -23.29
C ALA A 14 -30.44 38.84 -21.92
N GLY A 15 -31.01 39.83 -21.23
CA GLY A 15 -30.58 40.23 -19.89
C GLY A 15 -30.92 39.21 -18.79
N LEU A 16 -32.08 38.56 -18.90
CA LEU A 16 -32.50 37.49 -17.97
C LEU A 16 -31.69 36.20 -18.16
N ALA A 17 -31.35 35.84 -19.40
CA ALA A 17 -30.52 34.66 -19.70
C ALA A 17 -29.08 34.83 -19.16
N ASN A 18 -28.47 36.01 -19.32
CA ASN A 18 -27.13 36.28 -18.78
C ASN A 18 -27.10 36.33 -17.25
N SER A 19 -28.13 36.92 -16.62
CA SER A 19 -28.18 37.02 -15.16
C SER A 19 -28.47 35.67 -14.50
N ALA A 20 -29.31 34.84 -15.12
CA ALA A 20 -29.58 33.47 -14.65
C ALA A 20 -28.37 32.54 -14.86
N CYS A 21 -27.67 32.62 -16.00
CA CYS A 21 -26.44 31.86 -16.21
C CYS A 21 -25.31 32.27 -15.25
N LEU A 22 -25.16 33.57 -14.96
CA LEU A 22 -24.16 34.05 -14.00
C LEU A 22 -24.51 33.60 -12.57
N ALA A 23 -25.79 33.66 -12.18
CA ALA A 23 -26.25 33.19 -10.88
C ALA A 23 -26.08 31.67 -10.73
N ILE A 24 -26.41 30.88 -11.76
CA ILE A 24 -26.20 29.42 -11.77
C ILE A 24 -24.70 29.10 -11.68
N ALA A 25 -23.85 29.78 -12.47
CA ALA A 25 -22.40 29.60 -12.41
C ALA A 25 -21.80 29.99 -11.05
N LEU A 26 -22.28 31.08 -10.43
CA LEU A 26 -21.88 31.48 -9.07
C LEU A 26 -22.38 30.51 -8.00
N THR A 27 -23.59 29.94 -8.13
CA THR A 27 -24.08 28.92 -7.19
C THR A 27 -23.37 27.58 -7.35
N VAL A 28 -23.00 27.17 -8.57
CA VAL A 28 -22.20 25.95 -8.80
C VAL A 28 -20.76 26.14 -8.29
N ALA A 29 -20.17 27.32 -8.51
CA ALA A 29 -18.86 27.66 -7.96
C ALA A 29 -18.87 27.78 -6.42
N ALA A 30 -19.95 28.32 -5.82
CA ALA A 30 -20.11 28.39 -4.37
C ALA A 30 -20.36 27.02 -3.73
N CYS A 31 -21.04 26.11 -4.44
CA CYS A 31 -21.24 24.73 -3.98
C CYS A 31 -19.96 23.88 -4.09
N ALA A 32 -19.04 24.22 -4.99
CA ALA A 32 -17.70 23.62 -5.09
C ALA A 32 -16.70 24.15 -4.04
N LEU A 33 -17.04 25.22 -3.33
CA LEU A 33 -16.27 25.80 -2.23
C LEU A 33 -16.78 25.38 -0.84
N LEU A 34 -17.86 24.60 -0.77
CA LEU A 34 -18.26 23.98 0.48
C LEU A 34 -17.20 22.93 0.84
N PRO A 35 -16.54 23.02 2.00
CA PRO A 35 -15.67 21.94 2.46
C PRO A 35 -16.51 20.67 2.50
N THR A 36 -16.12 19.67 1.71
CA THR A 36 -16.69 18.32 1.82
C THR A 36 -16.62 17.94 3.30
N PRO A 37 -17.71 17.44 3.92
CA PRO A 37 -17.63 17.02 5.31
C PRO A 37 -16.45 16.07 5.43
N ALA A 38 -15.48 16.40 6.30
CA ALA A 38 -14.36 15.54 6.56
C ALA A 38 -14.94 14.22 7.05
N VAL A 39 -14.96 13.21 6.18
CA VAL A 39 -15.36 11.87 6.58
C VAL A 39 -14.30 11.45 7.58
N ALA A 40 -14.69 11.06 8.80
CA ALA A 40 -13.71 10.76 9.84
C ALA A 40 -12.90 9.49 9.56
N GLN A 41 -13.42 8.61 8.68
CA GLN A 41 -12.85 7.31 8.30
C GLN A 41 -13.34 6.92 6.90
N THR A 42 -12.52 6.20 6.13
CA THR A 42 -12.96 5.48 4.93
C THR A 42 -13.50 4.09 5.29
N ASN A 43 -14.17 3.43 4.35
CA ASN A 43 -14.70 2.07 4.48
C ASN A 43 -14.43 1.26 3.21
N THR A 44 -14.69 -0.05 3.25
CA THR A 44 -14.39 -0.94 2.12
C THR A 44 -15.11 -0.52 0.83
N ALA A 45 -16.36 -0.05 0.90
CA ALA A 45 -17.12 0.37 -0.28
C ALA A 45 -16.51 1.63 -0.93
N ALA A 46 -16.05 2.59 -0.13
CA ALA A 46 -15.32 3.76 -0.61
C ALA A 46 -13.97 3.35 -1.24
N ILE A 47 -13.16 2.53 -0.54
CA ILE A 47 -11.88 2.01 -1.05
C ILE A 47 -12.05 1.33 -2.41
N LEU A 48 -13.07 0.50 -2.56
CA LEU A 48 -13.42 -0.16 -3.82
C LEU A 48 -13.74 0.88 -4.90
N THR A 49 -14.64 1.81 -4.62
CA THR A 49 -15.06 2.85 -5.58
C THR A 49 -13.88 3.72 -6.03
N ASP A 50 -13.07 4.17 -5.07
CA ASP A 50 -11.93 5.05 -5.29
C ASP A 50 -10.81 4.34 -6.07
N THR A 51 -10.49 3.09 -5.71
CA THR A 51 -9.50 2.28 -6.43
C THR A 51 -9.90 2.09 -7.90
N VAL A 52 -11.19 1.84 -8.14
CA VAL A 52 -11.73 1.60 -9.48
C VAL A 52 -11.73 2.88 -10.30
N SER A 53 -12.12 3.99 -9.70
CA SER A 53 -12.08 5.30 -10.37
C SER A 53 -10.68 5.68 -10.85
N ALA A 54 -9.64 5.20 -10.16
CA ALA A 54 -8.24 5.45 -10.51
C ALA A 54 -7.65 4.45 -11.51
N LEU A 55 -8.33 3.33 -11.83
CA LEU A 55 -7.84 2.33 -12.79
C LEU A 55 -7.36 2.93 -14.11
N PRO A 56 -8.10 3.85 -14.78
CA PRO A 56 -7.67 4.42 -16.05
C PRO A 56 -6.34 5.18 -15.96
N ALA A 57 -6.08 5.83 -14.81
CA ALA A 57 -4.84 6.58 -14.59
C ALA A 57 -3.69 5.68 -14.10
N CYS A 58 -4.00 4.58 -13.40
CA CYS A 58 -3.02 3.82 -12.64
C CYS A 58 -2.60 2.50 -13.24
N ILE A 59 -3.48 1.80 -13.95
CA ILE A 59 -3.16 0.48 -14.48
C ILE A 59 -2.00 0.52 -15.49
N LYS A 60 -1.88 1.62 -16.26
CA LYS A 60 -0.83 1.84 -17.28
C LYS A 60 -0.51 0.57 -18.09
N TRP A 61 -1.56 -0.08 -18.60
CA TRP A 61 -1.43 -1.35 -19.32
C TRP A 61 -0.68 -1.17 -20.64
N LYS A 62 0.33 -2.00 -20.87
CA LYS A 62 1.16 -1.97 -22.07
C LYS A 62 1.49 -3.39 -22.54
N PRO A 63 1.33 -3.69 -23.83
CA PRO A 63 1.85 -4.93 -24.38
C PRO A 63 3.37 -4.72 -24.63
N THR A 64 4.21 -5.60 -24.09
CA THR A 64 5.69 -5.47 -24.14
C THR A 64 6.34 -6.53 -25.01
N GLY A 65 5.61 -7.59 -25.39
CA GLY A 65 6.20 -8.68 -26.14
C GLY A 65 5.28 -9.85 -26.45
N VAL A 66 5.90 -10.96 -26.87
CA VAL A 66 5.25 -12.26 -27.08
C VAL A 66 6.11 -13.36 -26.47
N CYS A 67 5.48 -14.32 -25.80
CA CYS A 67 6.08 -15.55 -25.30
C CYS A 67 5.74 -16.74 -26.20
N PHE A 68 6.72 -17.59 -26.45
CA PHE A 68 6.56 -18.82 -27.23
C PHE A 68 6.63 -20.06 -26.34
N TRP A 69 5.69 -20.97 -26.56
CA TRP A 69 5.51 -22.19 -25.77
C TRP A 69 5.35 -23.40 -26.68
N ILE A 70 5.77 -24.57 -26.22
CA ILE A 70 5.39 -25.84 -26.84
C ILE A 70 4.12 -26.34 -26.16
N LYS A 71 3.09 -26.61 -26.98
CA LYS A 71 1.89 -27.34 -26.59
C LYS A 71 1.83 -28.68 -27.32
N CYS A 72 1.96 -29.78 -26.57
CA CYS A 72 1.84 -31.13 -27.12
C CYS A 72 0.46 -31.73 -26.84
N ARG A 73 -0.12 -32.41 -27.85
CA ARG A 73 -1.33 -33.23 -27.75
C ARG A 73 -1.02 -34.64 -28.26
N PHE A 74 -0.99 -35.61 -27.35
CA PHE A 74 -0.60 -37.01 -27.55
C PHE A 74 0.81 -37.20 -28.14
N ILE A 75 0.98 -36.99 -29.45
CA ILE A 75 2.25 -37.20 -30.18
C ILE A 75 2.64 -35.93 -30.97
N LYS A 76 1.71 -35.01 -31.22
CA LYS A 76 1.97 -33.78 -32.00
C LYS A 76 2.22 -32.59 -31.08
N CYS A 77 3.35 -31.92 -31.27
CA CYS A 77 3.69 -30.68 -30.58
C CYS A 77 3.58 -29.50 -31.53
N SER A 78 2.99 -28.40 -31.07
CA SER A 78 2.85 -27.14 -31.81
C SER A 78 3.41 -26.00 -30.97
N VAL A 79 4.06 -25.04 -31.64
CA VAL A 79 4.44 -23.79 -30.99
C VAL A 79 3.21 -22.90 -30.89
N VAL A 80 2.88 -22.49 -29.67
CA VAL A 80 1.79 -21.56 -29.38
C VAL A 80 2.35 -20.31 -28.73
N SER A 81 1.73 -19.17 -28.97
CA SER A 81 2.17 -17.89 -28.44
C SER A 81 1.19 -17.34 -27.40
N SER A 82 1.70 -16.51 -26.49
CA SER A 82 0.90 -15.66 -25.60
C SER A 82 1.48 -14.27 -25.52
N PHE A 83 0.67 -13.26 -25.22
CA PHE A 83 1.13 -11.90 -25.07
C PHE A 83 1.96 -11.73 -23.80
N ARG A 84 3.05 -10.96 -23.91
CA ARG A 84 3.79 -10.42 -22.79
C ARG A 84 3.24 -9.02 -22.51
N ILE A 85 2.83 -8.81 -21.28
CA ILE A 85 2.12 -7.62 -20.84
C ILE A 85 2.82 -7.06 -19.61
N GLN A 86 2.82 -5.73 -19.52
CA GLN A 86 3.27 -4.99 -18.35
C GLN A 86 2.16 -4.04 -17.90
N HIS A 87 1.81 -4.07 -16.62
CA HIS A 87 0.85 -3.14 -16.04
C HIS A 87 1.01 -3.06 -14.52
N TYR A 88 0.32 -2.11 -13.91
CA TYR A 88 0.21 -2.01 -12.46
C TYR A 88 -1.01 -2.77 -11.95
N VAL A 89 -0.87 -3.38 -10.78
CA VAL A 89 -1.94 -4.08 -10.05
C VAL A 89 -2.12 -3.38 -8.69
N PRO A 90 -3.35 -3.06 -8.27
CA PRO A 90 -3.61 -2.54 -6.93
C PRO A 90 -3.49 -3.70 -5.93
N ASP A 91 -2.29 -3.94 -5.44
CA ASP A 91 -1.98 -5.14 -4.64
C ASP A 91 -2.48 -5.02 -3.21
N ALA A 92 -2.16 -3.90 -2.55
CA ALA A 92 -2.40 -3.76 -1.13
C ALA A 92 -2.89 -2.36 -0.77
N ILE A 93 -3.55 -2.29 0.36
CA ILE A 93 -3.89 -1.08 1.09
C ILE A 93 -2.91 -0.98 2.25
N VAL A 94 -2.32 0.20 2.40
CA VAL A 94 -1.40 0.53 3.48
C VAL A 94 -2.04 1.63 4.31
N SER A 95 -2.28 1.34 5.58
CA SER A 95 -2.83 2.33 6.51
C SER A 95 -1.75 2.77 7.47
N THR A 96 -1.77 4.03 7.88
CA THR A 96 -0.97 4.52 9.01
C THR A 96 -1.86 5.31 9.95
N TYR A 97 -1.72 5.10 11.25
CA TYR A 97 -2.63 5.62 12.26
C TYR A 97 -1.95 5.76 13.61
N HIS A 98 -2.58 6.46 14.55
CA HIS A 98 -2.03 6.65 15.89
C HIS A 98 -2.64 5.69 16.91
N ASP A 99 -3.93 5.39 16.78
CA ASP A 99 -4.70 4.56 17.71
C ASP A 99 -5.50 3.50 16.92
N PRO A 100 -5.44 2.21 17.29
CA PRO A 100 -6.21 1.13 16.69
C PRO A 100 -7.74 1.38 16.62
N VAL A 101 -8.32 2.07 17.61
CA VAL A 101 -9.75 2.38 17.71
C VAL A 101 -10.15 3.45 16.69
N ASN A 102 -9.26 4.40 16.43
CA ASN A 102 -9.44 5.48 15.47
C ASN A 102 -8.86 5.18 14.09
N HIS A 103 -8.71 3.88 13.76
CA HIS A 103 -8.16 3.44 12.48
C HIS A 103 -8.91 4.07 11.27
N PRO A 104 -8.19 4.63 10.28
CA PRO A 104 -8.80 5.38 9.19
C PRO A 104 -9.61 4.50 8.22
N TRP A 105 -9.35 3.19 8.15
CA TRP A 105 -10.23 2.20 7.54
C TRP A 105 -11.15 1.57 8.60
N GLY A 106 -12.39 2.04 8.70
CA GLY A 106 -13.23 1.84 9.89
C GLY A 106 -13.90 0.47 10.04
N ASP A 107 -14.13 -0.25 8.94
CA ASP A 107 -14.82 -1.55 8.95
C ASP A 107 -13.86 -2.75 8.99
N VAL A 108 -12.76 -2.71 8.25
CA VAL A 108 -11.76 -3.80 8.24
C VAL A 108 -10.55 -3.47 9.10
N GLY A 109 -9.85 -2.37 8.78
CA GLY A 109 -8.59 -2.03 9.46
C GLY A 109 -8.73 -1.84 10.96
N ARG A 110 -9.80 -1.18 11.43
CA ARG A 110 -10.09 -1.03 12.88
C ARG A 110 -10.21 -2.37 13.60
N VAL A 111 -10.91 -3.34 12.99
CA VAL A 111 -11.09 -4.67 13.57
C VAL A 111 -9.75 -5.40 13.63
N VAL A 112 -8.96 -5.33 12.55
CA VAL A 112 -7.63 -5.93 12.47
C VAL A 112 -6.68 -5.33 13.50
N ALA A 113 -6.59 -4.00 13.57
CA ALA A 113 -5.72 -3.27 14.51
C ALA A 113 -6.11 -3.55 15.97
N THR A 114 -7.40 -3.48 16.31
CA THR A 114 -7.89 -3.75 17.67
C THR A 114 -7.65 -5.21 18.09
N ALA A 115 -7.83 -6.17 17.18
CA ALA A 115 -7.51 -7.56 17.48
C ALA A 115 -6.00 -7.76 17.69
N SER A 116 -5.17 -7.04 16.91
CA SER A 116 -3.71 -7.15 16.94
C SER A 116 -3.08 -6.47 18.16
N SER A 117 -3.67 -5.39 18.67
CA SER A 117 -3.16 -4.69 19.87
C SER A 117 -3.16 -5.57 21.11
N SER A 118 -4.16 -6.45 21.25
CA SER A 118 -4.20 -7.45 22.34
C SER A 118 -3.02 -8.42 22.28
N LEU A 119 -2.60 -8.83 21.08
CA LEU A 119 -1.42 -9.67 20.89
C LEU A 119 -0.13 -8.92 21.15
N GLY A 120 0.00 -7.73 20.58
CA GLY A 120 1.19 -6.91 20.78
C GLY A 120 1.40 -6.59 22.27
N SER A 121 0.31 -6.33 22.99
CA SER A 121 0.37 -6.10 24.43
C SER A 121 0.82 -7.34 25.20
N ALA A 122 0.34 -8.52 24.80
CA ALA A 122 0.79 -9.78 25.38
C ALA A 122 2.28 -10.03 25.05
N PHE A 123 2.71 -9.76 23.81
CA PHE A 123 4.10 -9.91 23.38
C PHE A 123 5.05 -9.03 24.17
N LEU A 124 4.74 -7.75 24.33
CA LEU A 124 5.60 -6.82 25.06
C LEU A 124 5.43 -6.88 26.59
N ALA A 125 4.44 -7.62 27.08
CA ALA A 125 4.01 -7.59 28.48
C ALA A 125 3.69 -6.16 28.99
N THR A 126 3.28 -5.28 28.07
CA THR A 126 2.90 -3.88 28.34
C THR A 126 1.69 -3.52 27.48
N PRO A 127 0.76 -2.68 27.96
CA PRO A 127 -0.36 -2.23 27.14
C PRO A 127 0.11 -1.49 25.89
N LEU A 128 -0.50 -1.81 24.74
CA LEU A 128 -0.39 -1.06 23.50
C LEU A 128 -1.72 -0.38 23.19
N ASP A 129 -1.78 0.93 23.43
CA ASP A 129 -2.96 1.79 23.23
C ASP A 129 -2.71 2.89 22.19
N SER A 130 -1.45 3.25 21.95
CA SER A 130 -1.05 4.23 20.94
C SER A 130 0.29 3.87 20.28
N ALA A 131 0.51 4.41 19.08
CA ALA A 131 1.79 4.43 18.39
C ALA A 131 2.87 5.16 19.22
N GLY A 132 2.47 6.12 20.07
CA GLY A 132 3.33 6.82 21.02
C GLY A 132 3.36 6.10 22.37
N SER A 133 4.31 5.19 22.58
CA SER A 133 4.57 4.62 23.91
C SER A 133 5.37 5.60 24.79
N SER A 134 4.97 5.71 26.06
CA SER A 134 5.34 6.70 27.11
C SER A 134 6.82 6.88 27.48
N THR A 135 7.77 6.31 26.74
CA THR A 135 9.20 6.27 27.12
C THR A 135 10.10 7.26 26.38
N LYS A 136 9.55 8.13 25.53
CA LYS A 136 10.36 9.04 24.70
C LYS A 136 10.29 10.49 25.18
N SER A 137 11.48 11.08 25.35
CA SER A 137 11.74 12.46 25.71
C SER A 137 11.09 13.44 24.72
N ALA A 138 10.86 14.68 25.16
CA ALA A 138 10.15 15.79 24.52
C ALA A 138 10.68 16.28 23.14
N GLU A 139 10.81 15.40 22.16
CA GLU A 139 11.11 15.71 20.76
C GLU A 139 9.89 15.41 19.86
N ILE A 140 9.68 16.23 18.82
CA ILE A 140 8.52 16.14 17.91
C ILE A 140 8.75 15.03 16.89
N TYR A 141 8.51 13.77 17.29
CA TYR A 141 8.46 12.63 16.38
C TYR A 141 7.02 12.37 15.92
N ASN A 142 6.82 12.10 14.62
CA ASN A 142 5.54 11.57 14.11
C ASN A 142 5.52 10.05 14.24
N SER A 143 5.24 9.56 15.45
CA SER A 143 5.12 8.12 15.67
C SER A 143 3.75 7.62 15.20
N ARG A 144 3.72 6.63 14.28
CA ARG A 144 2.48 6.00 13.80
C ARG A 144 2.60 4.48 13.75
N ASP A 145 1.51 3.81 14.06
CA ASP A 145 1.29 2.39 13.76
C ASP A 145 0.87 2.26 12.28
N ALA A 146 1.05 1.07 11.72
CA ALA A 146 0.85 0.82 10.30
C ALA A 146 0.49 -0.63 10.00
N ASP A 147 -0.39 -0.80 9.01
CA ASP A 147 -0.79 -2.10 8.49
C ASP A 147 -0.63 -2.19 6.96
N VAL A 148 -0.52 -3.43 6.48
CA VAL A 148 -0.59 -3.76 5.07
C VAL A 148 -1.60 -4.88 4.88
N ILE A 149 -2.71 -4.55 4.23
CA ILE A 149 -3.83 -5.47 3.98
C ILE A 149 -4.03 -5.59 2.47
N GLY A 150 -4.19 -6.81 1.96
CA GLY A 150 -4.38 -7.04 0.53
C GLY A 150 -5.64 -6.34 0.00
N ASN A 151 -5.50 -5.66 -1.13
CA ASN A 151 -6.54 -4.84 -1.70
C ASN A 151 -7.70 -5.73 -2.21
N PRO A 152 -8.96 -5.42 -1.91
CA PRO A 152 -10.10 -6.18 -2.42
C PRO A 152 -10.26 -6.15 -3.95
N VAL A 153 -9.68 -5.16 -4.63
CA VAL A 153 -9.57 -5.05 -6.10
C VAL A 153 -8.31 -5.73 -6.64
N GLY A 154 -7.42 -6.27 -5.78
CA GLY A 154 -6.16 -6.90 -6.20
C GLY A 154 -6.33 -8.15 -7.06
N LEU A 155 -7.49 -8.80 -6.99
CA LEU A 155 -7.91 -9.83 -7.96
C LEU A 155 -8.61 -9.21 -9.18
N LEU A 156 -8.08 -8.09 -9.68
CA LEU A 156 -8.61 -7.36 -10.82
C LEU A 156 -8.88 -8.32 -11.98
N ALA A 157 -7.98 -9.25 -12.29
CA ALA A 157 -8.20 -10.25 -13.33
C ALA A 157 -9.45 -11.13 -13.14
N ASN A 158 -9.79 -11.50 -11.89
CA ASN A 158 -10.97 -12.33 -11.60
C ASN A 158 -12.25 -11.50 -11.67
N VAL A 159 -12.19 -10.27 -11.16
CA VAL A 159 -13.28 -9.29 -11.30
C VAL A 159 -13.57 -9.03 -12.78
N LEU A 160 -12.53 -8.75 -13.57
CA LEU A 160 -12.64 -8.49 -15.01
C LEU A 160 -13.13 -9.72 -15.78
N ALA A 161 -12.84 -10.92 -15.29
CA ALA A 161 -13.39 -12.17 -15.82
C ALA A 161 -14.85 -12.44 -15.40
N GLY A 162 -15.53 -11.47 -14.77
CA GLY A 162 -16.93 -11.59 -14.36
C GLY A 162 -17.14 -12.53 -13.18
N GLN A 163 -16.09 -12.87 -12.42
CA GLN A 163 -16.21 -13.72 -11.25
C GLN A 163 -16.77 -12.93 -10.06
N SER A 164 -17.75 -13.53 -9.37
CA SER A 164 -18.29 -12.98 -8.13
C SER A 164 -17.20 -12.88 -7.06
N PHE A 165 -17.18 -11.76 -6.36
CA PHE A 165 -16.34 -11.55 -5.19
C PHE A 165 -16.82 -12.46 -4.05
N SER A 166 -15.92 -13.30 -3.55
CA SER A 166 -16.13 -14.06 -2.32
C SER A 166 -14.97 -13.78 -1.38
N PHE A 167 -15.28 -13.59 -0.10
CA PHE A 167 -14.24 -13.58 0.93
C PHE A 167 -13.52 -14.93 0.93
N PRO A 168 -12.18 -14.94 1.06
CA PRO A 168 -11.43 -16.17 1.15
C PRO A 168 -11.73 -16.89 2.48
N ASN A 169 -11.84 -18.22 2.44
CA ASN A 169 -12.05 -19.05 3.65
C ASN A 169 -10.86 -19.03 4.61
N SER A 170 -9.69 -18.57 4.15
CA SER A 170 -8.48 -18.38 4.94
C SER A 170 -7.77 -17.12 4.49
N VAL A 171 -7.51 -16.22 5.43
CA VAL A 171 -6.77 -14.98 5.19
C VAL A 171 -5.29 -15.23 5.53
N ARG A 172 -4.37 -14.77 4.69
CA ARG A 172 -2.93 -14.80 4.97
C ARG A 172 -2.63 -13.89 6.16
N TYR A 173 -1.77 -14.32 7.08
CA TYR A 173 -1.47 -13.58 8.31
C TYR A 173 0.05 -13.51 8.55
N PRO A 174 0.57 -12.44 9.19
CA PRO A 174 2.00 -12.29 9.49
C PRO A 174 2.56 -13.48 10.27
N SER A 175 3.71 -14.00 9.83
CA SER A 175 4.38 -15.10 10.51
C SER A 175 5.85 -14.79 10.75
N VAL A 176 6.51 -15.63 11.55
CA VAL A 176 7.94 -15.46 11.86
C VAL A 176 8.86 -16.17 10.88
N ASN A 177 8.32 -16.73 9.80
CA ASN A 177 9.12 -17.49 8.84
C ASN A 177 10.23 -16.63 8.24
N GLU A 178 9.90 -15.43 7.76
CA GLU A 178 10.89 -14.48 7.22
C GLU A 178 11.85 -14.00 8.33
N LEU A 179 11.32 -13.71 9.52
CA LEU A 179 12.13 -13.29 10.67
C LEU A 179 13.19 -14.33 11.06
N SER A 180 12.83 -15.62 11.04
CA SER A 180 13.74 -16.72 11.38
C SER A 180 14.90 -16.87 10.39
N ASN A 181 14.72 -16.39 9.16
CA ASN A 181 15.75 -16.39 8.13
C ASN A 181 16.65 -15.14 8.18
N TYR A 182 16.24 -14.08 8.88
CA TYR A 182 16.98 -12.82 8.95
C TYR A 182 18.43 -12.98 9.43
N PRO A 183 18.77 -13.78 10.47
CA PRO A 183 20.15 -13.94 10.91
C PRO A 183 21.11 -14.37 9.80
N GLY A 184 20.63 -15.11 8.79
CA GLY A 184 21.43 -15.52 7.63
C GLY A 184 21.79 -14.38 6.66
N THR A 185 21.10 -13.24 6.74
CA THR A 185 21.33 -12.07 5.87
C THR A 185 22.34 -11.08 6.46
N VAL A 186 22.63 -11.18 7.76
CA VAL A 186 23.41 -10.19 8.50
C VAL A 186 24.81 -9.98 7.92
N SER A 187 25.46 -11.04 7.44
CA SER A 187 26.78 -10.95 6.81
C SER A 187 26.76 -10.08 5.53
N SER A 188 25.70 -10.19 4.73
CA SER A 188 25.51 -9.35 3.53
C SER A 188 25.19 -7.90 3.86
N ILE A 189 24.47 -7.66 4.97
CA ILE A 189 24.21 -6.31 5.47
C ILE A 189 25.53 -5.68 5.93
N LEU A 190 26.35 -6.43 6.68
CA LEU A 190 27.66 -5.95 7.12
C LEU A 190 28.62 -5.70 5.95
N SER A 191 28.59 -6.51 4.90
CA SER A 191 29.43 -6.25 3.72
C SER A 191 28.99 -5.01 2.93
N SER A 192 27.72 -4.61 3.00
CA SER A 192 27.22 -3.38 2.35
C SER A 192 27.88 -2.10 2.87
N TRP A 193 28.38 -2.12 4.12
CA TRP A 193 29.12 -1.01 4.72
C TRP A 193 30.44 -0.68 4.04
N SER A 194 30.99 -1.61 3.24
CA SER A 194 32.20 -1.35 2.44
C SER A 194 32.01 -0.24 1.40
N SER A 195 30.76 0.01 0.99
CA SER A 195 30.42 1.06 0.03
C SER A 195 30.21 2.44 0.66
N VAL A 196 30.24 2.54 1.99
CA VAL A 196 29.89 3.74 2.74
C VAL A 196 31.15 4.55 3.09
N PRO A 197 31.15 5.88 2.95
CA PRO A 197 32.28 6.73 3.35
C PRO A 197 32.68 6.49 4.82
N SER A 198 33.99 6.47 5.08
CA SER A 198 34.57 6.09 6.39
C SER A 198 34.09 6.95 7.56
N GLN A 199 33.71 8.21 7.31
CA GLN A 199 33.11 9.12 8.29
C GLN A 199 31.81 8.57 8.91
N PHE A 200 31.02 7.81 8.15
CA PHE A 200 29.82 7.15 8.64
C PHE A 200 30.10 5.73 9.15
N ALA A 201 31.13 5.05 8.66
CA ALA A 201 31.50 3.72 9.17
C ALA A 201 31.89 3.76 10.67
N GLN A 202 32.47 4.87 11.12
CA GLN A 202 32.81 5.08 12.53
C GLN A 202 31.58 5.19 13.43
N SER A 203 30.43 5.69 12.94
CA SER A 203 29.22 5.80 13.75
C SER A 203 28.70 4.42 14.16
N VAL A 204 28.75 3.42 13.28
CA VAL A 204 28.31 2.05 13.59
C VAL A 204 29.29 1.27 14.45
N GLN A 205 30.59 1.48 14.27
CA GLN A 205 31.59 0.91 15.19
C GLN A 205 31.47 1.52 16.59
N SER A 206 31.18 2.82 16.68
CA SER A 206 30.95 3.51 17.96
C SER A 206 29.64 3.12 18.63
N ALA A 207 28.63 2.69 17.84
CA ALA A 207 27.30 2.39 18.35
C ALA A 207 27.17 1.03 19.06
N LYS A 208 28.28 0.29 19.32
CA LYS A 208 28.32 -1.07 19.93
C LYS A 208 27.50 -2.16 19.22
N LEU A 209 26.73 -1.81 18.19
CA LEU A 209 25.81 -2.67 17.44
C LEU A 209 26.48 -3.90 16.81
N VAL A 210 27.70 -3.74 16.28
CA VAL A 210 28.45 -4.84 15.66
C VAL A 210 29.02 -5.79 16.73
N ALA A 211 29.40 -5.27 17.90
CA ALA A 211 29.88 -6.09 19.01
C ALA A 211 28.72 -6.88 19.68
N ASP A 212 27.52 -6.29 19.70
CA ASP A 212 26.30 -6.92 20.24
C ASP A 212 25.54 -7.81 19.24
N LEU A 213 26.09 -8.02 18.05
CA LEU A 213 25.46 -8.82 17.00
C LEU A 213 25.08 -10.25 17.43
N PRO A 214 25.92 -10.99 18.20
CA PRO A 214 25.52 -12.30 18.72
C PRO A 214 24.32 -12.21 19.67
N ASN A 215 24.27 -11.17 20.52
CA ASN A 215 23.16 -10.90 21.42
C ASN A 215 21.89 -10.54 20.65
N LEU A 216 22.02 -9.81 19.54
CA LEU A 216 20.92 -9.40 18.67
C LEU A 216 20.29 -10.59 17.95
N ALA A 217 21.10 -11.49 17.38
CA ALA A 217 20.62 -12.73 16.79
C ALA A 217 19.88 -13.61 17.83
N GLY A 218 20.40 -13.68 19.05
CA GLY A 218 19.73 -14.33 20.18
C GLY A 218 18.35 -13.73 20.48
N LYS A 219 18.26 -12.39 20.55
CA LYS A 219 16.98 -11.66 20.77
C LYS A 219 15.98 -11.92 19.64
N VAL A 220 16.41 -11.90 18.38
CA VAL A 220 15.55 -12.21 17.22
C VAL A 220 14.98 -13.63 17.32
N ASN A 221 15.82 -14.62 17.65
CA ASN A 221 15.39 -16.01 17.82
C ASN A 221 14.43 -16.19 19.02
N GLN A 222 14.63 -15.44 20.10
CA GLN A 222 13.72 -15.42 21.24
C GLN A 222 12.35 -14.86 20.86
N VAL A 223 12.30 -13.74 20.14
CA VAL A 223 11.03 -13.16 19.65
C VAL A 223 10.31 -14.14 18.73
N ALA A 224 11.02 -14.75 17.77
CA ALA A 224 10.42 -15.76 16.89
C ALA A 224 9.83 -16.94 17.68
N THR A 225 10.49 -17.37 18.75
CA THR A 225 10.01 -18.44 19.63
C THR A 225 8.76 -18.03 20.43
N ILE A 226 8.75 -16.81 20.99
CA ILE A 226 7.61 -16.27 21.75
C ILE A 226 6.38 -16.13 20.84
N ALA A 227 6.57 -15.55 19.65
CA ALA A 227 5.52 -15.38 18.66
C ALA A 227 4.92 -16.73 18.20
N ASN A 228 5.75 -17.76 18.00
CA ASN A 228 5.26 -19.11 17.69
C ASN A 228 4.51 -19.79 18.84
N ARG A 229 4.86 -19.46 20.11
CA ARG A 229 4.23 -20.06 21.30
C ARG A 229 2.89 -19.42 21.64
N MET A 230 2.71 -18.13 21.35
CA MET A 230 1.41 -17.48 21.49
C MET A 230 0.48 -17.88 20.34
N ARG A 231 -0.13 -19.06 20.46
CA ARG A 231 -1.18 -19.59 19.57
C ARG A 231 -2.40 -18.69 19.40
N SER A 232 -2.45 -17.52 20.04
CA SER A 232 -3.46 -16.46 19.87
C SER A 232 -3.57 -15.92 18.42
N VAL A 233 -2.60 -16.22 17.55
CA VAL A 233 -2.70 -15.97 16.09
C VAL A 233 -3.82 -16.80 15.42
N SER A 234 -4.21 -17.95 15.98
CA SER A 234 -5.36 -18.72 15.44
C SER A 234 -6.69 -18.03 15.68
N ASN A 235 -6.83 -17.27 16.78
CA ASN A 235 -8.03 -16.49 17.07
C ASN A 235 -8.14 -15.23 16.20
N LEU A 236 -7.01 -14.65 15.80
CA LEU A 236 -6.98 -13.62 14.76
C LEU A 236 -7.39 -14.18 13.41
N GLY A 237 -6.87 -15.33 12.98
CA GLY A 237 -7.36 -16.00 11.76
C GLY A 237 -8.87 -16.27 11.81
N ALA A 238 -9.41 -16.66 12.97
CA ALA A 238 -10.84 -16.86 13.18
C ALA A 238 -11.66 -15.55 13.17
N ASN A 239 -11.19 -14.48 13.82
CA ASN A 239 -11.84 -13.16 13.85
C ASN A 239 -11.74 -12.44 12.48
N LEU A 240 -10.61 -12.56 11.79
CA LEU A 240 -10.42 -12.08 10.41
C LEU A 240 -11.28 -12.89 9.43
N GLY A 241 -11.48 -14.19 9.69
CA GLY A 241 -12.45 -15.02 8.98
C GLY A 241 -13.91 -14.55 9.15
N GLN A 242 -14.20 -13.71 10.15
CA GLN A 242 -15.51 -13.05 10.30
C GLN A 242 -15.63 -11.72 9.57
N ILE A 243 -14.56 -11.18 8.95
CA ILE A 243 -14.63 -9.98 8.10
C ILE A 243 -15.64 -10.20 6.95
N GLY A 244 -15.74 -11.43 6.45
CA GLY A 244 -16.73 -11.81 5.44
C GLY A 244 -18.19 -11.76 5.87
N ARG A 245 -18.47 -11.46 7.15
CA ARG A 245 -19.82 -11.32 7.73
C ARG A 245 -20.11 -9.88 8.18
N LEU A 246 -19.26 -8.91 7.82
CA LEU A 246 -19.46 -7.52 8.21
C LEU A 246 -20.75 -6.96 7.58
N PRO A 247 -21.71 -6.48 8.38
CA PRO A 247 -23.06 -6.13 7.93
C PRO A 247 -23.13 -4.90 7.00
N ASN A 248 -22.03 -4.16 6.84
CA ASN A 248 -21.99 -2.90 6.09
C ASN A 248 -21.30 -3.02 4.71
N MET A 249 -20.93 -4.23 4.28
CA MET A 249 -20.43 -4.46 2.92
C MET A 249 -21.61 -4.41 1.94
N ASN A 250 -21.80 -3.27 1.26
CA ASN A 250 -22.83 -3.16 0.22
C ASN A 250 -22.40 -3.88 -1.08
N ILE A 251 -22.58 -5.20 -1.09
CA ILE A 251 -22.24 -6.08 -2.22
C ILE A 251 -23.04 -5.73 -3.51
N ALA A 252 -24.15 -4.99 -3.40
CA ALA A 252 -24.92 -4.53 -4.56
C ALA A 252 -24.16 -3.46 -5.39
N GLN A 253 -23.33 -2.62 -4.75
CA GLN A 253 -22.44 -1.70 -5.48
C GLN A 253 -21.32 -2.48 -6.21
N LEU A 254 -20.94 -3.64 -5.68
CA LEU A 254 -20.00 -4.56 -6.33
C LEU A 254 -20.57 -5.20 -7.60
N GLY A 255 -21.87 -5.52 -7.61
CA GLY A 255 -22.57 -5.99 -8.81
C GLY A 255 -22.59 -4.94 -9.92
N ASN A 256 -22.78 -3.67 -9.56
CA ASN A 256 -22.68 -2.55 -10.50
C ASN A 256 -21.25 -2.35 -11.02
N PHE A 257 -20.24 -2.65 -10.20
CA PHE A 257 -18.82 -2.64 -10.57
C PHE A 257 -18.46 -3.71 -11.61
N VAL A 258 -18.88 -4.97 -11.40
CA VAL A 258 -18.68 -6.06 -12.39
C VAL A 258 -19.41 -5.73 -13.70
N ASN A 259 -20.61 -5.16 -13.63
CA ASN A 259 -21.37 -4.76 -14.82
C ASN A 259 -20.74 -3.57 -15.57
N ALA A 260 -20.23 -2.57 -14.85
CA ALA A 260 -19.59 -1.39 -15.44
C ALA A 260 -18.28 -1.73 -16.16
N ILE A 261 -17.53 -2.71 -15.66
CA ILE A 261 -16.30 -3.14 -16.34
C ILE A 261 -16.54 -4.26 -17.35
N GLY A 262 -17.51 -5.16 -17.13
CA GLY A 262 -17.96 -6.11 -18.16
C GLY A 262 -18.42 -5.39 -19.45
N ALA A 263 -18.96 -4.19 -19.33
CA ALA A 263 -19.33 -3.33 -20.46
C ALA A 263 -18.11 -2.73 -21.23
N SER A 264 -16.90 -2.80 -20.69
CA SER A 264 -15.66 -2.33 -21.35
C SER A 264 -15.08 -3.32 -22.37
N GLY A 265 -15.67 -4.51 -22.52
CA GLY A 265 -15.31 -5.49 -23.55
C GLY A 265 -14.10 -6.38 -23.23
N PHE A 266 -13.48 -6.23 -22.06
CA PHE A 266 -12.39 -7.10 -21.61
C PHE A 266 -12.93 -8.30 -20.83
N THR A 267 -13.03 -9.47 -21.46
CA THR A 267 -13.62 -10.68 -20.86
C THR A 267 -12.60 -11.78 -20.52
N SER A 268 -11.30 -11.55 -20.76
CA SER A 268 -10.26 -12.57 -20.55
C SER A 268 -9.28 -12.21 -19.44
N SER A 269 -9.17 -13.05 -18.41
CA SER A 269 -8.08 -13.00 -17.42
C SER A 269 -6.68 -13.22 -18.02
N ALA A 270 -6.61 -13.65 -19.29
CA ALA A 270 -5.39 -13.89 -20.06
C ALA A 270 -4.51 -12.66 -20.29
N ILE A 271 -5.09 -11.46 -20.22
CA ILE A 271 -4.42 -10.19 -20.53
C ILE A 271 -4.09 -9.36 -19.28
N PHE A 272 -4.18 -9.96 -18.09
CA PHE A 272 -3.77 -9.36 -16.84
C PHE A 272 -2.88 -10.31 -16.05
N CYS A 273 -1.82 -9.76 -15.45
CA CYS A 273 -0.98 -10.45 -14.51
C CYS A 273 -1.68 -10.63 -13.17
N PRO A 274 -1.51 -11.79 -12.53
CA PRO A 274 -1.94 -11.96 -11.13
C PRO A 274 -1.10 -11.07 -10.21
N GLY A 275 -1.75 -10.46 -9.21
CA GLY A 275 -1.09 -9.70 -8.16
C GLY A 275 -0.40 -10.60 -7.13
N SER A 276 0.49 -10.01 -6.32
CA SER A 276 1.16 -10.71 -5.21
C SER A 276 0.24 -10.90 -3.99
N ALA A 277 -0.79 -10.06 -3.88
CA ALA A 277 -1.61 -9.98 -2.70
C ALA A 277 -2.87 -10.84 -2.81
N SER A 278 -3.19 -11.52 -1.71
CA SER A 278 -4.48 -12.15 -1.48
C SER A 278 -5.44 -11.10 -0.95
N VAL A 279 -6.68 -11.12 -1.42
CA VAL A 279 -7.74 -10.19 -0.99
C VAL A 279 -7.91 -10.26 0.53
N PHE A 280 -7.81 -9.10 1.19
CA PHE A 280 -7.81 -8.94 2.65
C PHE A 280 -6.71 -9.67 3.41
N GLY A 281 -5.73 -10.27 2.74
CA GLY A 281 -4.55 -10.86 3.38
C GLY A 281 -3.85 -9.83 4.28
N LEU A 282 -3.60 -10.15 5.54
CA LEU A 282 -2.80 -9.32 6.43
C LEU A 282 -1.32 -9.65 6.21
N TYR A 283 -0.58 -8.71 5.63
CA TYR A 283 0.83 -8.87 5.29
C TYR A 283 1.75 -8.26 6.34
N PHE A 284 1.34 -7.16 6.97
CA PHE A 284 2.08 -6.53 8.05
C PHE A 284 1.11 -5.90 9.04
N GLN A 285 1.46 -5.97 10.32
CA GLN A 285 0.78 -5.21 11.36
C GLN A 285 1.75 -4.84 12.48
N SER A 286 1.85 -3.54 12.76
CA SER A 286 2.82 -2.95 13.70
C SER A 286 2.71 -3.43 15.15
N GLU A 287 1.51 -3.80 15.60
CA GLU A 287 1.25 -4.26 16.97
C GLU A 287 1.79 -5.68 17.17
N ILE A 288 1.66 -6.53 16.14
CA ILE A 288 2.26 -7.87 16.12
C ILE A 288 3.78 -7.75 16.06
N ASP A 289 4.29 -6.81 15.26
CA ASP A 289 5.71 -6.52 15.06
C ASP A 289 6.29 -5.52 16.08
N SER A 290 5.66 -5.38 17.23
CA SER A 290 5.91 -4.28 18.16
C SER A 290 7.35 -4.17 18.68
N TYR A 291 8.10 -5.27 18.78
CA TYR A 291 9.53 -5.24 19.13
C TYR A 291 10.41 -4.48 18.15
N PHE A 292 10.17 -4.68 16.85
CA PHE A 292 11.00 -4.11 15.79
C PHE A 292 10.45 -2.75 15.35
N TRP A 293 9.13 -2.66 15.14
CA TRP A 293 8.46 -1.43 14.74
C TRP A 293 8.66 -0.29 15.75
N ARG A 294 8.66 -0.57 17.05
CA ARG A 294 8.89 0.45 18.10
C ARG A 294 10.38 0.66 18.43
N GLY A 295 11.28 -0.04 17.76
CA GLY A 295 12.73 0.11 17.93
C GLY A 295 13.30 -0.51 19.22
N LEU A 296 12.58 -1.40 19.91
CA LEU A 296 13.08 -2.07 21.12
C LEU A 296 14.25 -3.02 20.82
N ILE A 297 14.24 -3.61 19.62
CA ILE A 297 15.35 -4.37 19.07
C ILE A 297 15.91 -3.60 17.88
N PRO A 298 17.13 -3.04 17.95
CA PRO A 298 17.65 -2.11 16.94
C PRO A 298 18.27 -2.83 15.74
N THR A 299 17.61 -3.86 15.19
CA THR A 299 18.08 -4.57 13.99
C THR A 299 18.17 -3.65 12.78
N GLU A 300 17.24 -2.71 12.65
CA GLU A 300 17.21 -1.73 11.56
C GLU A 300 18.42 -0.78 11.58
N MET A 301 19.09 -0.61 12.72
CA MET A 301 20.31 0.19 12.82
C MET A 301 21.54 -0.48 12.17
N LEU A 302 21.44 -1.75 11.75
CA LEU A 302 22.51 -2.42 11.04
C LEU A 302 22.61 -1.99 9.57
N TYR A 303 21.55 -1.43 9.01
CA TYR A 303 21.54 -0.98 7.61
C TYR A 303 22.25 0.37 7.48
N PRO A 304 23.14 0.56 6.50
CA PRO A 304 23.80 1.85 6.34
C PRO A 304 22.87 2.99 5.97
N ALA A 305 21.74 2.69 5.33
CA ALA A 305 20.70 3.69 5.06
C ALA A 305 20.08 4.31 6.33
N SER A 306 20.23 3.67 7.50
CA SER A 306 19.80 4.25 8.79
C SER A 306 20.68 5.41 9.26
N TRP A 307 21.88 5.57 8.69
CA TRP A 307 22.90 6.51 9.17
C TRP A 307 23.37 7.51 8.12
N VAL A 308 23.20 7.19 6.84
CA VAL A 308 23.69 8.00 5.73
C VAL A 308 22.51 8.72 5.08
N PRO A 309 22.36 10.04 5.30
CA PRO A 309 21.32 10.82 4.63
C PRO A 309 21.45 10.73 3.11
N GLY A 310 20.32 10.64 2.42
CA GLY A 310 20.31 10.51 0.96
C GLY A 310 20.32 9.06 0.45
N MET A 311 20.54 8.07 1.32
CA MET A 311 20.39 6.66 0.96
C MET A 311 19.00 6.14 1.31
N ALA A 312 18.37 5.44 0.36
CA ALA A 312 17.04 4.85 0.53
C ALA A 312 16.02 5.88 1.05
N GLU A 313 15.94 7.01 0.37
CA GLU A 313 15.04 8.12 0.69
C GLU A 313 13.70 7.98 -0.02
N THR A 314 12.64 8.52 0.59
CA THR A 314 11.36 8.74 -0.08
C THR A 314 11.42 10.09 -0.80
N SER A 315 12.00 10.09 -2.01
CA SER A 315 12.27 11.30 -2.81
C SER A 315 12.17 11.02 -4.32
N ASP A 316 11.68 11.98 -5.09
CA ASP A 316 11.82 12.02 -6.56
C ASP A 316 13.14 12.71 -6.99
N GLY A 317 13.96 13.22 -6.04
CA GLY A 317 15.27 13.81 -6.29
C GLY A 317 16.00 14.25 -5.01
N PHE A 318 17.32 14.49 -5.08
CA PHE A 318 18.17 14.95 -3.96
C PHE A 318 18.52 16.45 -4.12
N PRO A 319 18.61 17.28 -3.05
CA PRO A 319 18.68 16.94 -1.61
C PRO A 319 17.36 16.93 -0.84
N GLN A 320 16.21 17.12 -1.49
CA GLN A 320 14.93 17.22 -0.78
C GLN A 320 14.20 15.88 -0.74
N THR A 321 14.17 15.29 0.45
CA THR A 321 13.48 14.04 0.76
C THR A 321 12.36 14.29 1.76
N TRP A 322 11.28 13.51 1.67
CA TRP A 322 10.26 13.49 2.72
C TRP A 322 10.72 12.69 3.95
N GLY A 323 11.72 11.81 3.80
CA GLY A 323 12.31 11.03 4.88
C GLY A 323 12.87 9.68 4.44
N GLY A 324 13.77 9.14 5.25
CA GLY A 324 14.44 7.86 4.99
C GLY A 324 13.54 6.65 5.19
N ILE A 325 13.69 5.65 4.31
CA ILE A 325 13.08 4.32 4.48
C ILE A 325 13.67 3.64 5.72
N TYR A 326 14.95 3.86 6.02
CA TYR A 326 15.60 3.28 7.19
C TYR A 326 15.82 4.34 8.30
N PRO A 327 15.76 3.95 9.59
CA PRO A 327 15.25 2.67 10.08
C PRO A 327 13.76 2.49 9.81
N ARG A 328 13.32 1.25 9.56
CA ARG A 328 11.90 0.93 9.37
C ARG A 328 11.15 0.79 10.70
N ASN A 329 11.27 1.81 11.54
CA ASN A 329 10.54 1.94 12.79
C ASN A 329 9.39 2.94 12.64
N ASN A 330 8.63 3.11 13.72
CA ASN A 330 7.46 3.97 13.79
C ASN A 330 7.78 5.47 13.82
N ASP A 331 9.03 5.86 14.05
CA ASP A 331 9.40 7.25 14.27
C ASP A 331 9.90 7.93 13.00
N LEU A 332 9.44 9.16 12.79
CA LEU A 332 9.94 10.01 11.73
C LEU A 332 9.84 11.49 12.10
N HIS A 333 10.93 12.21 11.84
CA HIS A 333 10.96 13.67 11.89
C HIS A 333 10.37 14.24 10.60
N GLN A 334 9.10 14.63 10.63
CA GLN A 334 8.45 15.35 9.53
C GLN A 334 7.43 16.36 10.04
N VAL A 335 7.41 17.56 9.48
CA VAL A 335 6.46 18.58 9.94
C VAL A 335 5.03 18.25 9.52
N GLN A 336 4.86 17.65 8.33
CA GLN A 336 3.55 17.31 7.80
C GLN A 336 3.21 15.83 8.04
N GLY A 337 2.14 15.58 8.79
CA GLY A 337 1.71 14.23 9.15
C GLY A 337 1.41 13.33 7.94
N VAL A 338 0.90 13.88 6.85
CA VAL A 338 0.62 13.14 5.59
C VAL A 338 1.89 12.74 4.85
N LYS A 339 2.94 13.59 4.84
CA LYS A 339 4.26 13.21 4.31
C LYS A 339 4.91 12.16 5.20
N ALA A 340 4.79 12.31 6.52
CA ALA A 340 5.27 11.32 7.47
C ALA A 340 4.62 9.96 7.24
N SER A 341 3.29 9.96 7.08
CA SER A 341 2.50 8.78 6.73
C SER A 341 2.96 8.13 5.43
N ALA A 342 3.17 8.91 4.36
CA ALA A 342 3.64 8.39 3.08
C ALA A 342 5.01 7.69 3.19
N VAL A 343 5.94 8.25 3.98
CA VAL A 343 7.24 7.62 4.25
C VAL A 343 7.04 6.32 5.04
N LEU A 344 6.24 6.31 6.11
CA LEU A 344 5.96 5.09 6.87
C LEU A 344 5.26 4.02 6.02
N ALA A 345 4.37 4.41 5.11
CA ALA A 345 3.76 3.51 4.13
C ALA A 345 4.81 2.87 3.21
N ASN A 346 5.79 3.67 2.76
CA ASN A 346 6.92 3.18 1.98
C ASN A 346 7.81 2.21 2.78
N ARG A 347 8.01 2.48 4.08
CA ARG A 347 8.74 1.59 5.00
C ARG A 347 8.08 0.22 5.08
N VAL A 348 6.80 0.15 5.42
CA VAL A 348 6.10 -1.13 5.56
C VAL A 348 5.99 -1.87 4.24
N LEU A 349 5.81 -1.17 3.12
CA LEU A 349 5.87 -1.78 1.79
C LEU A 349 7.24 -2.41 1.50
N SER A 350 8.33 -1.74 1.89
CA SER A 350 9.69 -2.26 1.72
C SER A 350 9.92 -3.52 2.56
N ILE A 351 9.31 -3.64 3.75
CA ILE A 351 9.35 -4.84 4.59
C ILE A 351 8.67 -5.99 3.84
N VAL A 352 7.41 -5.82 3.44
CA VAL A 352 6.61 -6.90 2.85
C VAL A 352 7.04 -7.28 1.43
N SER A 353 7.80 -6.43 0.74
CA SER A 353 8.29 -6.70 -0.62
C SER A 353 9.60 -7.49 -0.65
N GLN A 354 10.33 -7.56 0.46
CA GLN A 354 11.64 -8.21 0.55
C GLN A 354 11.56 -9.51 1.35
N SER A 355 12.53 -10.41 1.14
CA SER A 355 12.68 -11.64 1.93
C SER A 355 13.60 -11.41 3.12
N SER A 356 13.40 -12.20 4.18
CA SER A 356 14.27 -12.31 5.35
C SER A 356 14.53 -10.96 6.05
N GLN A 357 13.49 -10.14 6.23
CA GLN A 357 13.59 -8.86 6.95
C GLN A 357 13.44 -9.05 8.48
N PRO A 358 14.01 -8.16 9.31
CA PRO A 358 13.95 -8.29 10.77
C PRO A 358 12.61 -7.81 11.35
N HIS A 359 11.51 -8.32 10.82
CA HIS A 359 10.15 -7.98 11.20
C HIS A 359 9.26 -9.25 11.16
N ILE A 360 8.12 -9.22 11.84
CA ILE A 360 7.07 -10.22 11.76
C ILE A 360 6.09 -9.81 10.65
N TYR A 361 6.16 -10.48 9.52
CA TYR A 361 5.37 -10.13 8.33
C TYR A 361 5.14 -11.37 7.47
N THR A 362 4.30 -11.22 6.45
CA THR A 362 4.30 -12.15 5.32
C THR A 362 4.71 -11.39 4.08
N LYS A 363 5.57 -12.02 3.27
CA LYS A 363 6.00 -11.45 2.01
C LYS A 363 4.85 -11.39 1.00
N LEU A 364 4.81 -10.31 0.22
CA LEU A 364 3.93 -10.13 -0.93
C LEU A 364 4.35 -11.04 -2.08
N GLU A 365 3.91 -12.29 -2.02
CA GLU A 365 4.18 -13.31 -3.01
C GLU A 365 2.89 -14.06 -3.40
N GLY A 366 2.49 -13.92 -4.66
CA GLY A 366 1.26 -14.51 -5.20
C GLY A 366 1.48 -15.91 -5.79
N ASP A 367 0.38 -16.58 -6.14
CA ASP A 367 0.45 -17.81 -6.94
C ASP A 367 0.57 -17.46 -8.43
N TYR A 368 1.72 -17.77 -9.00
CA TYR A 368 2.02 -17.55 -10.42
C TYR A 368 1.94 -18.82 -11.26
N SER A 369 1.33 -19.89 -10.76
CA SER A 369 1.29 -21.21 -11.41
C SER A 369 0.74 -21.18 -12.84
N GLY A 370 -0.18 -20.26 -13.17
CA GLY A 370 -0.73 -20.06 -14.52
C GLY A 370 0.05 -19.11 -15.44
N PHE A 371 1.12 -18.48 -14.95
CA PHE A 371 1.82 -17.40 -15.64
C PHE A 371 3.34 -17.58 -15.60
N ARG A 372 4.05 -16.94 -16.52
CA ARG A 372 5.48 -16.71 -16.41
C ARG A 372 5.69 -15.25 -16.11
N MET A 373 6.30 -14.97 -14.96
CA MET A 373 6.60 -13.62 -14.53
C MET A 373 8.00 -13.21 -15.01
N PHE A 374 8.12 -11.96 -15.43
CA PHE A 374 9.39 -11.29 -15.74
C PHE A 374 9.69 -10.21 -14.70
N GLU A 375 8.65 -9.61 -14.14
CA GLU A 375 8.75 -8.62 -13.07
C GLU A 375 7.60 -8.83 -12.07
N THR A 376 7.93 -8.88 -10.78
CA THR A 376 6.94 -8.99 -9.69
C THR A 376 7.21 -7.91 -8.65
N GLY A 377 6.42 -6.85 -8.69
CA GLY A 377 6.50 -5.80 -7.68
C GLY A 377 7.61 -4.79 -7.93
N GLY A 378 7.70 -4.29 -9.17
CA GLY A 378 8.56 -3.16 -9.51
C GLY A 378 8.22 -1.87 -8.77
N SER A 379 8.85 -0.75 -9.16
CA SER A 379 8.69 0.56 -8.52
C SER A 379 7.20 0.91 -8.29
N PRO A 380 6.77 1.03 -7.03
CA PRO A 380 5.37 1.23 -6.72
C PRO A 380 4.92 2.64 -7.07
N VAL A 381 3.63 2.78 -7.38
CA VAL A 381 2.94 4.07 -7.38
C VAL A 381 1.79 4.03 -6.39
N TRP A 382 1.47 5.17 -5.83
CA TRP A 382 0.57 5.32 -4.70
C TRP A 382 -0.63 6.16 -5.08
N GLN A 383 -1.79 5.75 -4.62
CA GLN A 383 -3.02 6.52 -4.69
C GLN A 383 -3.48 6.78 -3.26
N ARG A 384 -3.78 8.03 -2.92
CA ARG A 384 -4.41 8.34 -1.64
C ARG A 384 -5.87 7.93 -1.65
N LEU A 385 -6.31 7.22 -0.62
CA LEU A 385 -7.72 6.86 -0.41
C LEU A 385 -8.36 7.66 0.74
N TYR A 386 -7.55 8.09 1.71
CA TYR A 386 -8.00 8.87 2.86
C TYR A 386 -6.88 9.85 3.31
N PRO A 387 -7.18 11.10 3.70
CA PRO A 387 -8.50 11.72 3.93
C PRO A 387 -9.28 12.13 2.69
N ASN A 388 -8.59 12.51 1.61
CA ASN A 388 -9.20 12.90 0.34
C ASN A 388 -8.74 11.94 -0.76
N ALA A 389 -9.66 11.14 -1.29
CA ALA A 389 -9.34 10.16 -2.33
C ALA A 389 -8.86 10.84 -3.62
N GLU A 390 -7.76 10.34 -4.19
CA GLU A 390 -7.20 10.82 -5.44
C GLU A 390 -7.65 9.92 -6.61
N PRO A 391 -8.10 10.50 -7.74
CA PRO A 391 -8.48 9.72 -8.94
C PRO A 391 -7.26 9.28 -9.78
N ARG A 392 -6.04 9.48 -9.28
CA ARG A 392 -4.77 9.21 -9.95
C ARG A 392 -3.77 8.66 -8.94
N CYS A 393 -2.67 8.11 -9.44
CA CYS A 393 -1.54 7.66 -8.63
C CYS A 393 -0.25 8.37 -9.06
N GLY A 394 0.66 8.49 -8.10
CA GLY A 394 1.97 9.11 -8.28
C GLY A 394 3.03 8.43 -7.43
N THR A 395 4.25 8.96 -7.48
CA THR A 395 5.33 8.60 -6.56
C THR A 395 5.30 9.51 -5.35
N PHE A 396 5.84 9.04 -4.23
CA PHE A 396 6.09 9.88 -3.08
C PHE A 396 7.41 10.61 -3.24
N GLY A 397 7.54 11.76 -2.57
CA GLY A 397 8.82 12.48 -2.52
C GLY A 397 9.00 13.57 -3.57
N ALA A 398 7.92 14.04 -4.20
CA ALA A 398 7.96 15.20 -5.07
C ALA A 398 8.51 16.43 -4.32
N ASN A 399 9.41 17.18 -4.96
CA ASN A 399 9.93 18.44 -4.41
C ASN A 399 8.89 19.54 -4.57
N ASP A 400 8.39 20.02 -3.44
CA ASP A 400 7.36 21.06 -3.33
C ASP A 400 7.85 22.29 -2.53
N SER A 401 9.15 22.38 -2.23
CA SER A 401 9.72 23.48 -1.42
C SER A 401 9.63 24.87 -2.05
N LEU A 402 9.56 24.94 -3.38
CA LEU A 402 9.49 26.19 -4.13
C LEU A 402 8.06 26.54 -4.55
N TRP A 403 7.07 25.77 -4.10
CA TRP A 403 5.67 26.00 -4.42
C TRP A 403 4.96 26.71 -3.25
N LEU A 404 3.89 27.46 -3.56
CA LEU A 404 3.11 28.23 -2.57
C LEU A 404 2.29 27.36 -1.61
N THR A 405 2.14 26.08 -1.94
CA THR A 405 1.40 25.04 -1.20
C THR A 405 2.22 23.74 -1.15
N SER A 406 2.47 23.20 0.03
CA SER A 406 3.10 21.89 0.13
C SER A 406 2.12 20.78 -0.29
N TRP A 407 2.63 19.63 -0.71
CA TRP A 407 1.85 18.43 -1.04
C TRP A 407 0.92 18.01 0.10
N GLY A 408 1.27 18.31 1.34
CA GLY A 408 0.43 18.01 2.50
C GLY A 408 -0.67 19.02 2.82
N ASP A 409 -0.70 20.17 2.15
CA ASP A 409 -1.66 21.24 2.42
C ASP A 409 -3.05 20.84 1.93
N GLY A 410 -4.05 20.89 2.81
CA GLY A 410 -5.41 20.40 2.52
C GLY A 410 -5.55 18.87 2.46
N ASN A 411 -4.45 18.13 2.66
CA ASN A 411 -4.40 16.67 2.58
C ASN A 411 -4.12 16.00 3.93
N THR A 412 -4.11 16.78 5.00
CA THR A 412 -3.89 16.33 6.38
C THR A 412 -5.22 15.91 6.99
N SER A 413 -5.24 14.74 7.62
CA SER A 413 -6.42 14.22 8.32
C SER A 413 -6.47 14.75 9.75
N SER A 414 -7.64 15.16 10.23
CA SER A 414 -7.82 15.62 11.62
C SER A 414 -7.65 14.52 12.66
N GLY A 415 -7.87 13.25 12.27
CA GLY A 415 -7.60 12.08 13.11
C GLY A 415 -6.18 11.52 12.93
N GLU A 416 -5.35 12.20 12.15
CA GLU A 416 -4.00 11.80 11.74
C GLU A 416 -3.84 10.36 11.22
N GLY A 417 -4.95 9.75 10.78
CA GLY A 417 -4.97 8.50 10.04
C GLY A 417 -4.93 8.75 8.53
N TYR A 418 -4.29 7.84 7.80
CA TYR A 418 -4.15 7.90 6.34
C TYR A 418 -4.28 6.50 5.75
N VAL A 419 -4.83 6.41 4.53
CA VAL A 419 -4.96 5.15 3.79
C VAL A 419 -4.45 5.37 2.38
N TRP A 420 -3.53 4.49 1.98
CA TRP A 420 -2.88 4.50 0.68
C TRP A 420 -3.15 3.20 -0.06
N ASN A 421 -3.49 3.29 -1.33
CA ASN A 421 -3.50 2.14 -2.21
C ASN A 421 -2.15 2.04 -2.92
N VAL A 422 -1.49 0.89 -2.82
CA VAL A 422 -0.24 0.62 -3.54
C VAL A 422 -0.52 -0.13 -4.83
N TRP A 423 -0.07 0.48 -5.92
CA TRP A 423 -0.06 -0.10 -7.25
C TRP A 423 1.34 -0.60 -7.55
N ARG A 424 1.48 -1.90 -7.77
CA ARG A 424 2.77 -2.55 -8.01
C ARG A 424 2.88 -2.98 -9.46
N ARG A 425 4.08 -2.81 -10.05
CA ARG A 425 4.31 -3.12 -11.47
C ARG A 425 4.57 -4.61 -11.64
N TYR A 426 3.89 -5.19 -12.61
CA TYR A 426 4.02 -6.59 -13.01
C TYR A 426 4.30 -6.68 -14.49
N GLU A 427 5.09 -7.68 -14.85
CA GLU A 427 5.27 -8.08 -16.24
C GLU A 427 5.17 -9.60 -16.34
N CYS A 428 4.30 -10.10 -17.22
CA CYS A 428 4.02 -11.53 -17.31
C CYS A 428 3.54 -11.99 -18.70
N CYS A 429 3.53 -13.31 -18.88
CA CYS A 429 2.86 -14.02 -19.96
C CYS A 429 1.97 -15.12 -19.39
N GLN A 430 0.75 -15.26 -19.90
CA GLN A 430 -0.07 -16.44 -19.58
C GLN A 430 0.59 -17.71 -20.14
N LYS A 431 0.60 -18.80 -19.36
CA LYS A 431 1.10 -20.10 -19.82
C LYS A 431 0.15 -20.66 -20.89
N ALA A 432 0.62 -20.74 -22.14
CA ALA A 432 -0.15 -21.31 -23.25
C ALA A 432 0.22 -22.76 -23.60
N GLY A 433 1.35 -23.26 -23.10
CA GLY A 433 1.86 -24.61 -23.35
C GLY A 433 2.63 -25.17 -22.15
N GLN A 434 3.05 -26.44 -22.23
CA GLN A 434 3.75 -27.12 -21.15
C GLN A 434 5.20 -26.65 -20.99
N ILE A 435 5.87 -26.29 -22.09
CA ILE A 435 7.30 -25.91 -22.09
C ILE A 435 7.43 -24.48 -22.60
N PHE A 436 8.14 -23.63 -21.86
CA PHE A 436 8.52 -22.29 -22.33
C PHE A 436 9.76 -22.37 -23.21
N LEU A 437 9.71 -21.71 -24.36
CA LEU A 437 10.85 -21.66 -25.27
C LEU A 437 11.64 -20.36 -25.10
N SER A 438 10.99 -19.23 -25.37
CA SER A 438 11.62 -17.92 -25.36
C SER A 438 10.55 -16.82 -25.33
N SER A 439 10.98 -15.59 -25.11
CA SER A 439 10.14 -14.39 -25.23
C SER A 439 10.86 -13.33 -26.04
N VAL A 440 10.10 -12.60 -26.86
CA VAL A 440 10.57 -11.39 -27.55
C VAL A 440 9.97 -10.18 -26.85
N HIS A 441 10.79 -9.16 -26.61
CA HIS A 441 10.39 -7.86 -26.09
C HIS A 441 10.62 -6.83 -27.22
N TRP A 442 9.69 -5.90 -27.43
CA TRP A 442 9.81 -4.84 -28.44
C TRP A 442 10.11 -3.47 -27.85
#